data_AF-A0A959LRM5-F1
#
_entry.id   AF-A0A959LRM5-F1
#
_cell.length_a   1.000
_cell.length_b   1.000
_cell.length_c   1.000
_cell.angle_alpha   90.00
_cell.angle_beta   90.00
_cell.angle_gamma   90.00
#
_symmetry.space_group_name_H-M   'P 1'
#
loop_
_entity.id
_entity.type
_entity.pdbx_description
1 polymer ?
#
loop_
_entity_poly.entity_id
_entity_poly.type
_entity_poly.pdbx_seq_one_letter_code
_entity_poly.pdbx_strand_id
1 'polypeptide(L)'
;MSYRSKLLIGILLITIVCFIDYQYLTEGIEARRISPLVRQAGHLAVLAAIVPIGYWAWKSHPMQWTKSIWVTSYIIAFIVLLLVGIIQWQTRFFSNEILDRFYDLRIFFTSPLAFIVLYMLTVIAKKRG
;
A
#
# COMPACT_ATOMS: atom_id res chain seq x y z
N MET A 1 23.55 -4.80 -9.35
CA MET A 1 22.69 -5.54 -8.38
C MET A 1 21.63 -6.33 -9.13
N SER A 2 21.48 -7.63 -8.86
CA SER A 2 20.49 -8.50 -9.51
C SER A 2 19.06 -8.05 -9.19
N TYR A 3 18.11 -8.32 -10.10
CA TYR A 3 16.69 -8.02 -9.86
C TYR A 3 16.15 -8.76 -8.64
N ARG A 4 16.64 -9.98 -8.36
CA ARG A 4 16.24 -10.75 -7.17
C ARG A 4 16.61 -10.04 -5.88
N SER A 5 17.83 -9.50 -5.81
CA SER A 5 18.29 -8.71 -4.66
C SER A 5 17.46 -7.43 -4.50
N LYS A 6 17.09 -6.76 -5.60
CA LYS A 6 16.20 -5.59 -5.55
C LYS A 6 14.82 -5.93 -4.99
N LEU A 7 14.25 -7.06 -5.38
CA LEU A 7 12.97 -7.52 -4.83
C LEU A 7 13.06 -7.83 -3.34
N LEU A 8 14.12 -8.52 -2.90
CA LEU A 8 14.34 -8.82 -1.48
C LEU A 8 14.56 -7.56 -0.63
N ILE A 9 15.34 -6.60 -1.13
CA ILE A 9 15.51 -5.31 -0.46
C ILE A 9 14.19 -4.52 -0.47
N GLY A 10 13.47 -4.54 -1.59
CA GLY A 10 12.18 -3.87 -1.72
C GLY A 10 11.15 -4.36 -0.72
N ILE A 11 10.97 -5.68 -0.58
CA ILE A 11 10.04 -6.25 0.41
C ILE A 11 10.47 -5.95 1.84
N LEU A 12 11.77 -5.96 2.14
CA LEU A 12 12.28 -5.59 3.46
C LEU A 12 11.96 -4.13 3.80
N LEU A 13 12.25 -3.21 2.87
CA LEU A 13 11.96 -1.79 3.03
C LEU A 13 10.45 -1.52 3.18
N ILE A 14 9.61 -2.16 2.35
CA ILE A 14 8.15 -2.06 2.48
C ILE A 14 7.72 -2.58 3.85
N THR A 15 8.24 -3.73 4.29
CA THR A 15 7.91 -4.29 5.62
C THR A 15 8.25 -3.32 6.74
N ILE A 16 9.41 -2.66 6.68
CA ILE A 16 9.80 -1.65 7.69
C ILE A 16 8.83 -0.47 7.68
N VAL A 17 8.48 0.05 6.50
CA VAL A 17 7.52 1.16 6.37
C VAL A 17 6.14 0.77 6.90
N CYS A 18 5.66 -0.43 6.56
CA CYS A 18 4.38 -0.95 7.05
C CYS A 18 4.40 -1.19 8.56
N PHE A 19 5.54 -1.62 9.11
CA PHE A 19 5.71 -1.77 10.56
C PHE A 19 5.59 -0.44 11.29
N ILE A 20 6.20 0.63 10.74
CA ILE A 20 6.08 1.99 11.28
C ILE A 20 4.61 2.45 11.23
N ASP A 21 3.92 2.27 10.10
CA ASP A 21 2.49 2.59 9.97
C ASP A 21 1.65 1.85 11.02
N TYR A 22 1.89 0.55 11.19
CA TYR A 22 1.16 -0.27 12.15
C TYR A 22 1.39 0.21 13.60
N GLN A 23 2.64 0.45 13.98
CA GLN A 23 2.98 0.88 15.35
C GLN A 23 2.53 2.31 15.67
N TYR A 24 2.67 3.27 14.75
CA TYR A 24 2.45 4.68 15.07
C TYR A 24 1.08 5.20 14.63
N LEU A 25 0.47 4.63 13.59
CA LEU A 25 -0.76 5.16 12.98
C LEU A 25 -1.96 4.20 13.12
N THR A 26 -1.75 2.89 13.20
CA THR A 26 -2.86 1.93 13.26
C THR A 26 -3.17 1.48 14.69
N GLU A 27 -2.23 0.90 15.43
CA GLU A 27 -2.53 0.20 16.68
C GLU A 27 -1.75 0.65 17.93
N GLY A 28 -0.60 1.31 17.81
CA GLY A 28 0.20 1.62 18.99
C GLY A 28 -0.33 2.79 19.83
N ILE A 29 0.36 3.04 20.94
CA ILE A 29 -0.03 4.04 21.96
C ILE A 29 -0.15 5.44 21.35
N GLU A 30 0.72 5.77 20.41
CA GLU A 30 0.70 7.06 19.70
C GLU A 30 -0.50 7.21 18.76
N ALA A 31 -1.03 6.11 18.19
CA ALA A 31 -2.20 6.14 17.32
C ALA A 31 -3.47 6.63 18.05
N ARG A 32 -3.51 6.51 19.39
CA ARG A 32 -4.58 7.01 20.26
C ARG A 32 -4.42 8.48 20.64
N ARG A 33 -3.22 9.04 20.47
CA ARG A 33 -2.86 10.43 20.82
C ARG A 33 -2.92 11.37 19.62
N ILE A 34 -2.84 10.83 18.41
CA ILE A 34 -2.91 11.58 17.16
C ILE A 34 -4.37 11.86 16.78
N SER A 35 -4.65 13.08 16.32
CA SER A 35 -5.99 13.43 15.85
C SER A 35 -6.40 12.59 14.62
N PRO A 36 -7.69 12.29 14.42
CA PRO A 36 -8.14 11.45 13.31
C PRO A 36 -7.69 11.95 11.93
N LEU A 37 -7.68 13.26 11.73
CA LEU A 37 -7.27 13.89 10.47
C LEU A 37 -5.77 13.71 10.19
N VAL A 38 -4.92 13.93 11.20
CA VAL A 38 -3.47 13.74 11.06
C VAL A 38 -3.16 12.27 10.81
N ARG A 39 -3.90 11.35 11.46
CA ARG A 39 -3.75 9.91 11.26
C ARG A 39 -4.12 9.49 9.83
N GLN A 40 -5.23 10.01 9.29
CA GLN A 40 -5.63 9.78 7.89
C GLN A 40 -4.58 10.30 6.90
N ALA A 41 -4.08 11.52 7.10
CA ALA A 41 -3.01 12.07 6.27
C ALA A 41 -1.72 11.23 6.36
N GLY A 42 -1.38 10.74 7.57
CA GLY A 42 -0.26 9.84 7.80
C GLY A 42 -0.35 8.56 6.97
N HIS A 43 -1.49 7.89 6.96
CA HIS A 43 -1.67 6.67 6.15
C HIS A 43 -1.54 6.94 4.64
N LEU A 44 -2.01 8.09 4.16
CA LEU A 44 -1.81 8.49 2.75
C LEU A 44 -0.33 8.74 2.45
N ALA A 45 0.41 9.34 3.38
CA ALA A 45 1.85 9.54 3.24
C ALA A 45 2.61 8.19 3.22
N VAL A 46 2.22 7.23 4.05
CA VAL A 46 2.77 5.86 4.03
C VAL A 46 2.50 5.20 2.67
N LEU A 47 1.27 5.27 2.18
CA LEU A 47 0.91 4.70 0.88
C LEU A 47 1.77 5.32 -0.23
N ALA A 48 1.94 6.65 -0.23
CA ALA A 48 2.81 7.36 -1.15
C ALA A 48 4.29 6.98 -1.03
N ALA A 49 4.78 6.63 0.17
CA ALA A 49 6.15 6.18 0.39
C ALA A 49 6.40 4.74 -0.10
N ILE A 50 5.39 3.86 -0.04
CA ILE A 50 5.49 2.47 -0.51
C ILE A 50 5.63 2.40 -2.05
N VAL A 51 4.93 3.27 -2.78
CA VAL A 51 4.95 3.30 -4.26
C VAL A 51 6.36 3.36 -4.85
N PRO A 52 7.23 4.33 -4.51
CA PRO A 52 8.56 4.44 -5.10
C PRO A 52 9.47 3.26 -4.74
N ILE A 53 9.32 2.68 -3.53
CA ILE A 53 10.09 1.50 -3.12
C ILE A 53 9.74 0.32 -4.03
N GLY A 54 8.45 0.04 -4.20
CA GLY A 54 8.01 -1.04 -5.08
C GLY A 54 8.35 -0.77 -6.55
N TYR A 55 8.18 0.47 -7.04
CA TYR A 55 8.60 0.85 -8.39
C TYR A 55 10.09 0.57 -8.61
N TRP A 56 10.96 0.97 -7.67
CA TRP A 56 12.39 0.71 -7.74
C TRP A 56 12.73 -0.78 -7.73
N ALA A 57 11.99 -1.58 -6.96
CA ALA A 57 12.18 -3.03 -6.92
C ALA A 57 11.75 -3.69 -8.24
N TRP A 58 10.58 -3.30 -8.77
CA TRP A 58 9.99 -3.88 -9.97
C TRP A 58 10.59 -3.38 -11.29
N LYS A 59 11.18 -2.18 -11.35
CA LYS A 59 11.70 -1.61 -12.62
C LYS A 59 12.78 -2.45 -13.30
N SER A 60 13.45 -3.32 -12.55
CA SER A 60 14.50 -4.21 -13.07
C SER A 60 14.03 -5.65 -13.25
N HIS A 61 12.74 -5.93 -13.01
CA HIS A 61 12.16 -7.24 -13.20
C HIS A 61 12.00 -7.56 -14.70
N PRO A 62 12.22 -8.81 -15.14
CA PRO A 62 12.07 -9.17 -16.57
C PRO A 62 10.65 -8.93 -17.12
N MET A 63 9.64 -9.17 -16.29
CA MET A 63 8.24 -8.94 -16.66
C MET A 63 7.87 -7.47 -16.44
N GLN A 64 7.98 -6.64 -17.48
CA GLN A 64 7.76 -5.18 -17.38
C GLN A 64 6.34 -4.79 -16.92
N TRP A 65 5.34 -5.66 -17.16
CA TRP A 65 3.97 -5.41 -16.73
C TRP A 65 3.82 -5.30 -15.21
N THR A 66 4.72 -5.91 -14.42
CA THR A 66 4.61 -5.91 -12.95
C THR A 66 4.75 -4.51 -12.38
N LYS A 67 5.68 -3.72 -12.93
CA LYS A 67 5.88 -2.31 -12.59
C LYS A 67 4.62 -1.49 -12.88
N SER A 68 4.02 -1.71 -14.05
CA SER A 68 2.80 -0.99 -14.45
C SER A 68 1.63 -1.36 -13.54
N ILE A 69 1.40 -2.64 -13.27
CA ILE A 69 0.34 -3.09 -12.35
C ILE A 69 0.55 -2.49 -10.96
N TRP A 70 1.77 -2.53 -10.43
CA TRP A 70 2.11 -1.93 -9.13
C TRP A 70 1.74 -0.45 -9.07
N VAL A 71 2.25 0.35 -10.01
CA VAL A 71 2.01 1.80 -10.00
C VAL A 71 0.53 2.10 -10.21
N THR A 72 -0.11 1.47 -11.18
CA THR A 72 -1.52 1.71 -11.49
C THR A 72 -2.43 1.31 -10.32
N SER A 73 -2.20 0.16 -9.68
CA SER A 73 -3.02 -0.26 -8.53
C SER A 73 -2.91 0.70 -7.35
N TYR A 74 -1.70 1.21 -7.07
CA TYR A 74 -1.49 2.18 -6.00
C TYR A 74 -2.07 3.56 -6.33
N ILE A 75 -1.99 4.02 -7.57
CA ILE A 75 -2.65 5.26 -8.00
C ILE A 75 -4.17 5.15 -7.83
N ILE A 76 -4.76 4.05 -8.28
CA ILE A 76 -6.20 3.79 -8.12
C ILE A 76 -6.57 3.77 -6.64
N ALA A 77 -5.84 3.02 -5.81
CA ALA A 77 -6.08 2.95 -4.37
C ALA A 77 -5.98 4.34 -3.71
N PHE A 78 -4.96 5.12 -4.06
CA PHE A 78 -4.78 6.47 -3.53
C PHE A 78 -5.94 7.39 -3.88
N ILE A 79 -6.37 7.41 -5.15
CA ILE A 79 -7.50 8.24 -5.60
C ILE A 79 -8.79 7.82 -4.91
N VAL A 80 -9.07 6.52 -4.85
CA VAL A 80 -10.29 5.98 -4.20
C VAL A 80 -10.32 6.37 -2.72
N LEU A 81 -9.23 6.11 -1.98
CA LEU A 81 -9.17 6.42 -0.55
C LEU A 81 -9.25 7.93 -0.28
N LEU A 82 -8.62 8.75 -1.12
CA LEU A 82 -8.69 10.21 -1.01
C LEU A 82 -10.11 10.72 -1.22
N LEU A 83 -10.79 10.29 -2.29
CA LEU A 83 -12.15 10.72 -2.59
C LEU A 83 -13.13 10.27 -1.50
N VAL A 84 -13.03 9.02 -1.05
CA VAL A 84 -13.86 8.50 0.06
C VAL A 84 -13.63 9.31 1.33
N GLY A 85 -12.36 9.61 1.66
CA GLY A 85 -12.02 10.42 2.82
C GLY A 85 -12.62 11.84 2.76
N ILE A 86 -12.51 12.51 1.61
CA ILE A 86 -13.07 13.86 1.40
C ILE A 86 -14.59 13.84 1.51
N ILE A 87 -15.25 12.90 0.81
CA ILE A 87 -16.72 12.78 0.81
C ILE A 87 -17.20 12.50 2.24
N GLN A 88 -16.57 11.55 2.94
CA GLN A 88 -16.97 11.19 4.30
C GLN A 88 -16.78 12.36 5.27
N TRP A 89 -15.70 13.12 5.13
CA TRP A 89 -15.44 14.28 5.98
C TRP A 89 -16.49 15.38 5.82
N GLN A 90 -16.93 15.66 4.59
CA GLN A 90 -17.91 16.71 4.31
C GLN A 90 -19.36 16.28 4.59
N THR A 91 -19.73 15.05 4.21
CA THR A 91 -21.14 14.63 4.11
C THR A 91 -21.55 13.54 5.08
N ARG A 92 -20.57 12.81 5.66
CA ARG A 92 -20.81 11.58 6.44
C ARG A 92 -21.70 10.56 5.73
N PHE A 93 -21.61 10.51 4.40
CA PHE A 93 -22.51 9.74 3.55
C PHE A 93 -22.38 8.22 3.70
N PHE A 94 -21.18 7.70 3.97
CA PHE A 94 -20.94 6.26 4.02
C PHE A 94 -21.28 5.68 5.40
N SER A 95 -21.92 4.50 5.39
CA SER A 95 -22.13 3.69 6.58
C SER A 95 -20.81 3.11 7.10
N ASN A 96 -20.79 2.72 8.38
CA ASN A 96 -19.61 2.10 8.99
C ASN A 96 -19.17 0.84 8.24
N GLU A 97 -20.10 0.00 7.80
CA GLU A 97 -19.79 -1.22 7.03
C GLU A 97 -19.02 -0.93 5.72
N ILE A 98 -19.40 0.16 5.02
CA ILE A 98 -18.70 0.57 3.79
C ILE A 98 -17.32 1.13 4.12
N LEU A 99 -17.21 1.91 5.19
CA LEU A 99 -15.93 2.46 5.65
C LEU A 99 -14.96 1.36 6.08
N ASP A 100 -15.45 0.27 6.67
CA ASP A 100 -14.65 -0.89 7.06
C ASP A 100 -14.02 -1.57 5.83
N ARG A 101 -14.72 -1.63 4.70
CA ARG A 101 -14.14 -2.13 3.44
C ARG A 101 -13.02 -1.27 2.90
N PHE A 102 -13.14 0.05 3.04
CA PHE A 102 -12.05 0.96 2.66
C PHE A 102 -10.87 0.90 3.63
N TYR A 103 -11.13 0.60 4.90
CA TYR A 103 -10.09 0.29 5.88
C TYR A 103 -9.30 -0.98 5.50
N ASP A 104 -9.99 -2.06 5.12
CA ASP A 104 -9.36 -3.30 4.64
C ASP A 104 -8.51 -3.06 3.39
N LEU A 105 -9.05 -2.29 2.43
CA LEU A 105 -8.34 -1.92 1.20
C LEU A 105 -7.04 -1.17 1.53
N ARG A 106 -7.12 -0.18 2.42
CA ARG A 106 -5.96 0.59 2.86
C ARG A 106 -4.92 -0.32 3.49
N ILE A 107 -5.31 -1.19 4.43
CA ILE A 107 -4.37 -2.13 5.08
C ILE A 107 -3.69 -3.02 4.05
N PHE A 108 -4.43 -3.54 3.07
CA PHE A 108 -3.85 -4.36 2.03
C PHE A 108 -2.71 -3.63 1.31
N PHE A 109 -2.93 -2.37 0.89
CA PHE A 109 -1.92 -1.56 0.20
C PHE A 109 -0.84 -0.96 1.11
N THR A 110 -1.09 -0.83 2.41
CA THR A 110 -0.09 -0.46 3.43
C THR A 110 0.51 -1.67 4.15
N SER A 111 0.50 -2.84 3.50
CA SER A 111 1.12 -4.07 3.98
C SER A 111 2.11 -4.64 2.96
N PRO A 112 3.06 -5.50 3.37
CA PRO A 112 3.91 -6.22 2.43
C PRO A 112 3.14 -7.22 1.55
N LEU A 113 1.87 -7.50 1.86
CA LEU A 113 1.06 -8.49 1.15
C LEU A 113 0.86 -8.14 -0.31
N ALA A 114 0.57 -6.88 -0.64
CA ALA A 114 0.39 -6.46 -2.04
C ALA A 114 1.63 -6.78 -2.90
N PHE A 115 2.82 -6.60 -2.34
CA PHE A 115 4.09 -6.91 -3.00
C PHE A 115 4.28 -8.43 -3.17
N ILE A 116 3.98 -9.21 -2.14
CA ILE A 116 4.06 -10.67 -2.15
C ILE A 116 3.09 -11.26 -3.17
N VAL A 117 1.84 -10.80 -3.18
CA VAL A 117 0.81 -11.26 -4.12
C VAL A 117 1.25 -11.01 -5.56
N LEU A 118 1.73 -9.80 -5.86
CA LEU A 118 2.23 -9.49 -7.20
C LEU A 118 3.42 -10.39 -7.57
N TYR A 119 4.35 -10.63 -6.64
CA TYR A 119 5.45 -11.57 -6.85
C TYR A 119 4.96 -12.99 -7.14
N MET A 120 3.99 -13.51 -6.38
CA MET A 120 3.41 -14.83 -6.64
C MET A 120 2.77 -14.92 -8.03
N LEU A 121 2.08 -13.87 -8.48
CA LEU A 121 1.54 -13.82 -9.85
C LEU A 121 2.63 -13.94 -10.91
N THR A 122 3.80 -13.32 -10.71
CA THR A 122 4.94 -13.47 -11.65
C THR A 122 5.45 -14.90 -11.71
N VAL A 123 5.51 -15.59 -10.56
CA VAL A 123 5.98 -16.98 -10.48
C VAL A 123 5.01 -17.90 -11.19
N ILE A 124 3.70 -17.69 -11.01
CA ILE A 124 2.65 -18.47 -11.69
C ILE A 124 2.68 -18.21 -13.19
N ALA A 125 2.76 -16.94 -13.61
CA ALA A 125 2.84 -16.56 -15.02
C ALA A 125 4.05 -17.21 -15.71
N LYS A 126 5.21 -17.23 -15.04
CA LYS A 126 6.42 -17.88 -15.56
C LYS A 126 6.29 -19.40 -15.69
N LYS A 127 5.50 -20.06 -14.85
CA LYS A 127 5.29 -21.52 -14.94
C LYS A 127 4.35 -21.92 -16.09
N ARG A 128 3.54 -20.99 -16.60
CA ARG A 128 2.53 -21.25 -17.63
C ARG A 128 2.95 -20.84 -19.04
N GLY A 129 4.00 -20.04 -19.18
CA GLY A 129 4.62 -19.68 -20.47
C GLY A 129 5.96 -20.38 -20.62
#